data_AF-A0A847XKG4-F1
#
_entry.id   AF-A0A847XKG4-F1
#
_cell.length_a   1.000
_cell.length_b   1.000
_cell.length_c   1.000
_cell.angle_alpha   90.00
_cell.angle_beta   90.00
_cell.angle_gamma   90.00
#
_symmetry.space_group_name_H-M   'P 1'
#
loop_
_entity.id
_entity.type
_entity.pdbx_description
1 polymer ?
#
loop_
_entity_poly.entity_id
_entity_poly.type
_entity_poly.pdbx_seq_one_letter_code
_entity_poly.pdbx_strand_id
1 'polypeptide(L)' 'MRKILNISLSKDLAEIVKKEVEQGGYSSVSEYIRFLIRKEKGEDLLKELIQSEKEIKAGNFKELKSLDDLK' A
#
# COMPACT_ATOMS: atom_id res chain seq x y z
N MET A 1 -6.55 18.35 -2.16
CA MET A 1 -7.65 18.51 -1.19
C MET A 1 -7.54 17.39 -0.15
N ARG A 2 -7.55 17.67 1.16
CA ARG A 2 -7.50 16.62 2.20
C ARG A 2 -8.93 16.26 2.64
N LYS A 3 -9.19 14.97 2.91
CA LYS A 3 -10.45 14.50 3.51
C LYS A 3 -10.18 13.95 4.92
N ILE A 4 -11.12 14.17 5.82
CA ILE A 4 -11.08 13.64 7.19
C ILE A 4 -11.87 12.34 7.21
N LEU A 5 -11.27 11.29 7.79
CA LEU A 5 -11.93 10.01 8.03
C LEU A 5 -12.06 9.82 9.54
N ASN A 6 -13.29 9.63 10.01
CA ASN A 6 -13.56 9.25 11.39
C ASN A 6 -13.79 7.74 11.45
N ILE A 7 -13.16 7.08 12.41
CA ILE A 7 -13.19 5.62 12.56
C ILE A 7 -13.49 5.29 14.01
N SER A 8 -14.50 4.46 14.24
CA SER A 8 -14.78 3.90 15.55
C SER A 8 -13.91 2.67 15.77
N LEU A 9 -13.22 2.62 16.90
CA LEU A 9 -12.36 1.49 17.31
C LEU A 9 -12.81 0.98 18.67
N SER A 10 -12.63 -0.32 18.92
CA SER A 10 -12.73 -0.84 20.29
C SER A 10 -11.67 -0.19 21.18
N LYS A 11 -11.90 -0.17 22.50
CA LYS A 11 -10.96 0.42 23.46
C LYS A 11 -9.59 -0.26 23.37
N ASP A 12 -9.56 -1.57 23.35
CA ASP A 12 -8.34 -2.38 23.30
C ASP A 12 -7.52 -2.06 22.03
N LEU A 13 -8.20 -1.94 20.89
CA LEU A 13 -7.53 -1.60 19.63
C LEU A 13 -6.98 -0.17 19.64
N ALA A 14 -7.72 0.78 20.22
CA ALA A 14 -7.25 2.16 20.37
C ALA A 14 -6.01 2.25 21.28
N GLU A 15 -5.93 1.44 22.34
CA GLU A 15 -4.76 1.35 23.20
C GLU A 15 -3.55 0.75 22.49
N ILE A 16 -3.76 -0.33 21.73
CA ILE A 16 -2.72 -0.94 20.89
C ILE A 16 -2.16 0.10 19.91
N VAL A 17 -3.03 0.83 19.20
CA VAL A 17 -2.60 1.85 18.24
C VAL A 17 -1.78 2.95 18.91
N LYS A 18 -2.17 3.41 20.10
CA LYS A 18 -1.40 4.42 20.85
C LYS A 18 -0.01 3.90 21.20
N LYS A 19 0.08 2.68 21.71
CA LYS A 19 1.36 2.05 22.06
C LYS A 19 2.27 1.91 20.84
N GLU A 20 1.74 1.47 19.70
CA GLU A 20 2.50 1.35 18.45
C GLU A 20 2.99 2.71 17.93
N VAL A 21 2.19 3.77 18.08
CA VAL A 21 2.59 5.15 17.73
C VAL A 21 3.78 5.61 18.57
N GLU A 22 3.72 5.40 19.89
CA GLU A 22 4.78 5.78 20.83
C GLU A 22 6.07 4.97 20.60
N GLN A 23 5.94 3.65 20.45
CA GLN A 23 7.08 2.74 20.28
C GLN A 23 7.71 2.83 18.89
N GLY A 24 6.90 3.03 17.87
CA GLY A 24 7.35 3.13 16.48
C GLY A 24 7.85 4.52 16.08
N GLY A 25 7.81 5.51 16.99
CA GLY A 25 8.30 6.87 16.72
C GLY A 25 7.43 7.67 15.73
N TYR A 26 6.14 7.35 15.64
CA TYR A 26 5.22 8.06 14.75
C TYR A 26 4.78 9.38 15.39
N SER A 27 4.68 10.44 14.59
CA SER A 27 4.27 11.76 15.06
C SER A 27 2.79 11.87 15.45
N SER A 28 1.96 10.94 14.96
CA SER A 28 0.53 10.86 15.28
C SER A 28 -0.07 9.52 14.88
N VAL A 29 -1.25 9.22 15.42
CA VAL A 29 -2.10 8.09 14.98
C VAL A 29 -2.39 8.16 13.48
N SER A 30 -2.68 9.36 12.96
CA SER A 30 -2.93 9.54 11.53
C SER A 30 -1.70 9.24 10.67
N GLU A 31 -0.48 9.47 11.18
CA GLU A 31 0.75 9.11 10.47
C GLU A 31 0.94 7.60 10.43
N TYR A 32 0.76 6.94 11.59
CA TYR A 32 0.83 5.49 11.69
C TYR A 32 -0.16 4.79 10.78
N ILE A 33 -1.44 5.20 10.79
CA ILE A 33 -2.48 4.65 9.91
C ILE A 33 -2.11 4.89 8.43
N ARG A 34 -1.59 6.07 8.07
CA ARG A 34 -1.15 6.36 6.70
C ARG A 34 0.02 5.49 6.27
N PHE A 35 0.96 5.20 7.18
CA PHE A 35 2.05 4.27 6.94
C PHE A 35 1.53 2.86 6.68
N LEU A 36 0.63 2.34 7.53
CA LEU A 36 0.05 1.01 7.36
C LEU A 36 -0.65 0.85 6.00
N ILE A 37 -1.51 1.81 5.63
CA ILE A 37 -2.22 1.78 4.34
C ILE A 37 -1.23 1.82 3.15
N ARG A 38 -0.15 2.61 3.26
CA ARG A 38 0.89 2.66 2.21
C ARG A 38 1.68 1.36 2.13
N LYS A 39 1.99 0.77 3.27
CA LYS A 39 2.71 -0.50 3.35
C LYS A 39 1.89 -1.62 2.73
N GLU A 40 0.62 -1.74 3.10
CA GLU A 40 -0.30 -2.72 2.53
C GLU A 40 -0.41 -2.58 1.01
N LYS A 41 -0.63 -1.36 0.51
CA LYS A 41 -0.63 -1.10 -0.94
C LYS A 41 0.71 -1.40 -1.61
N GLY A 42 1.81 -1.14 -0.93
CA GLY A 42 3.16 -1.44 -1.43
C GLY A 42 3.43 -2.94 -1.53
N GLU A 43 2.91 -3.74 -0.59
CA GLU A 43 3.00 -5.20 -0.65
C GLU A 43 2.21 -5.77 -1.83
N ASP A 44 1.05 -5.19 -2.14
CA ASP A 44 0.28 -5.59 -3.32
C ASP A 44 0.98 -5.20 -4.62
N LEU A 45 1.56 -3.99 -4.70
CA LEU A 45 2.38 -3.59 -5.83
C LEU A 45 3.58 -4.52 -6.05
N LEU A 46 4.24 -4.94 -4.96
CA LEU A 46 5.36 -5.88 -5.04
C LEU A 46 4.91 -7.25 -5.58
N LYS A 47 3.75 -7.75 -5.15
CA LYS A 47 3.19 -9.01 -5.68
C LYS A 47 2.87 -8.89 -7.18
N GLU A 48 2.24 -7.80 -7.60
CA GLU A 48 1.93 -7.53 -9.00
C GLU A 48 3.21 -7.47 -9.86
N LEU A 49 4.25 -6.82 -9.37
CA LEU A 49 5.53 -6.71 -10.07
C LEU A 49 6.22 -8.06 -10.22
N ILE A 50 6.28 -8.86 -9.15
CA ILE A 50 6.82 -10.23 -9.20
C ILE A 50 6.01 -11.10 -10.17
N GLN A 51 4.69 -10.95 -10.21
CA GLN A 51 3.83 -11.68 -11.13
C GLN A 51 4.09 -11.26 -12.58
N SER A 52 4.21 -9.96 -12.85
CA SER A 52 4.55 -9.43 -14.17
C SER A 52 5.92 -9.93 -14.65
N GLU A 53 6.94 -9.97 -13.78
CA GLU A 53 8.24 -10.55 -14.12
C GLU A 53 8.15 -12.03 -14.52
N LYS A 54 7.30 -12.81 -13.83
CA LYS A 54 7.08 -14.22 -14.17
C LYS A 54 6.39 -14.35 -15.53
N GLU A 55 5.41 -13.52 -15.83
CA GLU A 55 4.70 -13.51 -17.10
C GLU A 55 5.61 -13.15 -18.26
N ILE A 56 6.47 -12.14 -18.09
CA ILE A 56 7.50 -11.77 -19.08
C ILE A 56 8.46 -12.94 -19.30
N LYS A 57 8.97 -13.58 -18.24
CA LYS A 57 9.84 -14.76 -18.34
C LYS A 57 9.17 -15.96 -19.00
N ALA A 58 7.86 -16.13 -18.79
CA ALA A 58 7.06 -17.17 -19.43
C ALA A 58 6.72 -16.86 -20.91
N GLY A 59 7.09 -15.68 -21.42
CA GLY A 59 6.76 -15.25 -22.78
C GLY A 59 5.35 -14.68 -22.93
N ASN A 60 4.63 -14.47 -21.83
CA ASN A 60 3.28 -13.91 -21.80
C ASN A 60 3.35 -12.38 -21.72
N PHE A 61 3.85 -11.74 -22.78
CA PHE A 61 3.91 -10.28 -22.88
C PHE A 61 3.49 -9.80 -24.28
N LYS A 62 2.98 -8.58 -24.35
CA LYS A 62 2.69 -7.90 -25.62
C LYS A 62 3.89 -7.02 -25.99
N GLU A 63 4.57 -7.36 -27.08
CA GLU A 63 5.60 -6.49 -27.64
C GLU A 63 4.93 -5.35 -28.41
N LEU A 64 5.14 -4.12 -27.94
CA LEU A 64 4.66 -2.91 -28.62
C LEU A 64 5.82 -2.35 -29.44
N LYS A 65 5.62 -2.18 -30.75
CA LYS A 65 6.66 -1.65 -31.67
C LYS A 65 6.59 -0.14 -31.80
N SER A 66 5.46 0.45 -31.43
CA SER A 66 5.22 1.88 -31.46
C SER A 66 4.21 2.30 -30.39
N LEU A 67 4.16 3.61 -30.09
CA LEU A 67 3.16 4.17 -29.16
C LEU A 67 1.71 4.00 -29.65
N ASP A 68 1.51 3.83 -30.97
CA ASP A 68 0.17 3.57 -31.53
C ASP A 68 -0.39 2.20 -31.12
N ASP A 69 0.47 1.25 -30.74
CA ASP A 69 0.08 -0.09 -30.30
C ASP A 69 -0.48 -0.13 -28.86
N LEU A 70 -0.39 1.00 -28.14
CA LEU A 70 -0.78 1.17 -26.73
C LEU A 70 -2.29 1.40 -26.53
N LYS A 71 -3.09 1.37 -27.59
CA LYS A 71 -4.55 1.58 -27.52
C LYS A 71 -5.31 0.33 -27.08
#